data_AF-A0A966YAJ3-F1
#
_entry.id   AF-A0A966YAJ3-F1
#
_cell.length_a   1.000
_cell.length_b   1.000
_cell.length_c   1.000
_cell.angle_alpha   90.00
_cell.angle_beta   90.00
_cell.angle_gamma   90.00
#
_symmetry.space_group_name_H-M   'P 1'
#
loop_
_entity.id
_entity.type
_entity.pdbx_description
1 polymer ?
#
loop_
_entity_poly.entity_id
_entity_poly.type
_entity_poly.pdbx_seq_one_letter_code
_entity_poly.pdbx_strand_id
1 'polypeptide(L)'
;MVLDHGNDRCVLRTRAHHERSGRSSAQRRTQHDRRHSGCEAAGPCPFCAGNEELTAPDLLRWPQPAAGSWKTRIVPNRYPVVEPIKSSATDSQETTDGPPAITAAHGLHEVVIESPEHVTSVLDVPPDDWHQVWKLCQRRLGQLAAAGEFCWATIFKNGGVAAGASLEHLHSQLIAIDRVPPTIVTKCRQLTEKLGLFSELLGDAAASDRIVSCSSGITALVPPAPRQPFEVWLVPDTPAAFFHRASEAEVAAVAKLTQCFARALERLIPGGSYNWWLHQFPDAASVATRPLAEHWHWHVEIMPRLAPLAGFELGTGCHISTIAPAAAARLLRETGCW
;
A
#
# COMPACT_ATOMS: atom_id res chain seq x y z
N MET A 1 2.88 6.63 26.22
CA MET A 1 3.50 7.04 24.94
C MET A 1 4.55 6.00 24.60
N VAL A 2 4.48 5.40 23.43
CA VAL A 2 5.56 4.54 22.89
C VAL A 2 6.12 5.29 21.68
N LEU A 3 7.39 5.67 21.74
CA LEU A 3 8.08 6.26 20.61
C LEU A 3 8.82 5.14 19.89
N ASP A 4 8.46 4.88 18.64
CA ASP A 4 9.23 3.99 17.77
C ASP A 4 10.20 4.85 16.96
N HIS A 5 11.38 5.05 17.56
CA HIS A 5 12.48 5.79 16.94
C HIS A 5 13.01 5.10 15.68
N GLY A 6 12.82 3.78 15.53
CA GLY A 6 13.25 3.02 14.35
C GLY A 6 12.41 3.31 13.12
N ASN A 7 11.17 3.79 13.29
CA ASN A 7 10.29 4.11 12.17
C ASN A 7 9.83 5.55 12.05
N ASP A 8 10.34 6.45 12.90
CA ASP A 8 9.89 7.85 13.00
C ASP A 8 8.38 7.93 13.27
N ARG A 9 7.91 6.98 14.09
CA ARG A 9 6.51 6.83 14.45
C ARG A 9 6.32 7.16 15.91
N CYS A 10 5.51 8.17 16.15
CA CYS A 10 5.02 8.51 17.47
C CYS A 10 3.65 7.86 17.66
N VAL A 11 3.49 6.93 18.61
CA VAL A 11 2.18 6.32 18.90
C VAL A 11 1.87 6.36 20.39
N LEU A 12 0.76 7.01 20.73
CA LEU A 12 0.19 6.95 22.06
C LEU A 12 -0.64 5.68 22.21
N ARG A 13 -0.27 4.88 23.21
CA ARG A 13 -1.08 3.74 23.66
C ARG A 13 -1.92 4.16 24.85
N THR A 14 -3.22 3.96 24.75
CA THR A 14 -4.14 4.13 25.88
C THR A 14 -4.03 2.92 26.80
N ARG A 15 -3.72 3.13 28.09
CA ARG A 15 -3.69 2.05 29.10
C ARG A 15 -5.08 1.54 29.51
N ALA A 16 -6.16 2.15 29.01
CA ALA A 16 -7.52 1.88 29.45
C ALA A 16 -8.50 1.80 28.29
N HIS A 17 -9.07 0.60 28.08
CA HIS A 17 -10.50 0.40 27.86
C HIS A 17 -10.84 -1.09 28.06
N HIS A 18 -10.75 -1.57 29.30
CA HIS A 18 -11.51 -2.77 29.71
C HIS A 18 -12.94 -2.45 30.14
N GLU A 19 -13.34 -1.17 30.16
CA GLU A 19 -14.68 -0.75 30.60
C GLU A 19 -15.23 0.40 29.75
N ARG A 20 -15.50 0.16 28.46
CA ARG A 20 -16.54 0.88 27.70
C ARG A 20 -17.19 -0.03 26.62
N SER A 21 -17.25 -1.34 26.84
CA SER A 21 -18.14 -2.24 26.10
C SER A 21 -19.53 -2.21 26.75
N GLY A 22 -20.26 -1.09 26.60
CA GLY A 22 -21.58 -0.94 27.21
C GLY A 22 -22.47 0.16 26.66
N ARG A 23 -22.02 0.94 25.67
CA ARG A 23 -22.91 1.81 24.91
C ARG A 23 -22.71 1.55 23.43
N SER A 24 -23.45 0.57 22.93
CA SER A 24 -23.74 0.50 21.51
C SER A 24 -24.41 1.81 21.11
N SER A 25 -23.71 2.67 20.37
CA SER A 25 -24.38 3.52 19.38
C SER A 25 -24.76 2.63 18.19
N ALA A 26 -25.57 1.61 18.45
CA ALA A 26 -26.30 0.88 17.45
C ALA A 26 -27.62 1.63 17.28
N GLN A 27 -27.78 2.27 16.12
CA GLN A 27 -29.01 2.72 15.44
C GLN A 27 -28.67 3.98 14.62
N ARG A 28 -28.86 4.07 13.30
CA ARG A 28 -29.81 3.40 12.39
C ARG A 28 -29.28 3.42 10.94
N ARG A 29 -29.49 2.28 10.25
CA ARG A 29 -29.90 2.06 8.83
C ARG A 29 -29.03 2.71 7.72
N THR A 30 -28.66 1.99 6.66
CA THR A 30 -29.51 1.11 5.83
C THR A 30 -28.88 -0.24 5.50
N GLN A 31 -29.60 -1.32 5.83
CA GLN A 31 -29.57 -2.56 5.07
C GLN A 31 -30.12 -2.22 3.69
N HIS A 32 -29.24 -2.00 2.71
CA HIS A 32 -29.63 -2.13 1.32
C HIS A 32 -29.42 -3.59 0.93
N ASP A 33 -30.54 -4.22 0.64
CA ASP A 33 -30.67 -5.51 -0.02
C ASP A 33 -29.68 -5.56 -1.21
N ARG A 34 -28.64 -6.40 -1.11
CA ARG A 34 -27.61 -6.57 -2.17
C ARG A 34 -28.16 -7.47 -3.28
N ARG A 35 -29.23 -7.02 -3.91
CA ARG A 35 -29.71 -7.51 -5.21
C ARG A 35 -29.96 -6.27 -6.07
N HIS A 36 -29.15 -6.12 -7.11
CA HIS A 36 -29.30 -5.15 -8.22
C HIS A 36 -30.07 -3.86 -7.92
N SER A 37 -29.33 -2.81 -7.54
CA SER A 37 -29.73 -1.41 -7.69
C SER A 37 -28.41 -0.63 -7.76
N GLY A 38 -27.86 -0.36 -8.95
CA GLY A 38 -28.45 0.55 -9.91
C GLY A 38 -27.92 1.96 -9.63
N CYS A 39 -26.64 2.20 -9.97
CA CYS A 39 -26.12 3.55 -10.09
C CYS A 39 -26.73 4.15 -11.37
N GLU A 40 -27.98 4.64 -11.28
CA GLU A 40 -28.70 5.20 -12.45
C GLU A 40 -28.20 6.60 -12.87
N ALA A 41 -27.18 7.16 -12.21
CA ALA A 41 -26.66 8.50 -12.50
C ALA A 41 -25.20 8.54 -13.03
N ALA A 42 -24.46 7.44 -12.99
CA ALA A 42 -23.12 7.36 -13.58
C ALA A 42 -23.17 6.36 -14.73
N GLY A 43 -22.63 6.73 -15.89
CA GLY A 43 -22.59 5.85 -17.07
C GLY A 43 -21.86 4.52 -16.83
N PRO A 44 -21.66 3.71 -17.89
CA PRO A 44 -20.99 2.42 -17.76
C PRO A 44 -19.62 2.57 -17.08
N CYS A 45 -19.31 1.65 -16.15
CA CYS A 45 -18.05 1.68 -15.43
C CYS A 45 -16.88 1.49 -16.43
N PRO A 46 -15.91 2.42 -16.51
CA PRO A 46 -14.83 2.36 -17.51
C PRO A 46 -13.86 1.20 -17.28
N PHE A 47 -13.89 0.57 -16.11
CA PHE A 47 -12.98 -0.52 -15.76
C PHE A 47 -13.58 -1.91 -16.01
N CYS A 48 -14.87 -2.01 -16.31
CA CYS A 48 -15.46 -3.29 -16.69
C CYS A 48 -14.97 -3.72 -18.08
N ALA A 49 -14.82 -5.03 -18.28
CA ALA A 49 -14.54 -5.59 -19.59
C ALA A 49 -15.66 -5.22 -20.60
N GLY A 50 -15.26 -4.90 -21.83
CA GLY A 50 -16.15 -4.41 -22.88
C GLY A 50 -16.27 -2.88 -22.94
N ASN A 51 -15.68 -2.16 -21.99
CA ASN A 51 -15.65 -0.68 -21.96
C ASN A 51 -14.22 -0.14 -22.11
N GLU A 52 -13.30 -0.89 -22.73
CA GLU A 52 -11.88 -0.54 -22.84
C GLU A 52 -11.66 0.83 -23.53
N GLU A 53 -12.55 1.22 -24.44
CA GLU A 53 -12.56 2.51 -25.12
C GLU A 53 -12.80 3.71 -24.20
N LEU A 54 -13.33 3.48 -22.98
CA LEU A 54 -13.51 4.52 -21.96
C LEU A 54 -12.23 4.77 -21.14
N THR A 55 -11.18 3.99 -21.38
CA THR A 55 -9.86 4.10 -20.74
C THR A 55 -8.77 4.38 -21.76
N ALA A 56 -7.63 4.89 -21.30
CA ALA A 56 -6.44 4.98 -22.14
C ALA A 56 -5.93 3.57 -22.52
N PRO A 57 -5.18 3.44 -23.63
CA PRO A 57 -4.63 2.15 -24.05
C PRO A 57 -3.78 1.50 -22.97
N ASP A 58 -3.78 0.17 -22.97
CA ASP A 58 -3.05 -0.63 -21.99
C ASP A 58 -1.55 -0.44 -22.12
N LEU A 59 -0.91 -0.10 -21.00
CA LEU A 59 0.54 -0.16 -20.84
C LEU A 59 0.98 -1.62 -20.67
N LEU A 60 0.22 -2.38 -19.87
CA LEU A 60 0.39 -3.80 -19.64
C LEU A 60 -0.96 -4.48 -19.41
N ARG A 61 -1.06 -5.76 -19.74
CA ARG A 61 -2.23 -6.60 -19.42
C ARG A 61 -1.82 -8.06 -19.23
N TRP A 62 -2.69 -8.81 -18.55
CA TRP A 62 -2.60 -10.26 -18.45
C TRP A 62 -3.96 -10.90 -18.75
N PRO A 63 -4.03 -12.02 -19.49
CA PRO A 63 -2.92 -12.64 -20.26
C PRO A 63 -2.49 -11.79 -21.48
N GLN A 64 -1.30 -12.09 -22.01
CA GLN A 64 -0.88 -11.68 -23.36
C GLN A 64 -0.89 -12.91 -24.29
N PRO A 65 -1.24 -12.78 -25.59
CA PRO A 65 -1.60 -11.56 -26.33
C PRO A 65 -3.07 -11.12 -26.13
N ALA A 66 -3.41 -9.92 -26.64
CA ALA A 66 -4.71 -9.27 -26.47
C ALA A 66 -5.93 -9.97 -27.12
N ALA A 67 -5.74 -11.15 -27.73
CA ALA A 67 -6.79 -11.89 -28.43
C ALA A 67 -7.81 -12.60 -27.51
N GLY A 68 -7.58 -12.58 -26.19
CA GLY A 68 -8.48 -13.14 -25.18
C GLY A 68 -9.00 -12.10 -24.19
N SER A 69 -10.00 -12.49 -23.39
CA SER A 69 -10.49 -11.70 -22.27
C SER A 69 -9.37 -11.47 -21.26
N TRP A 70 -9.09 -10.21 -20.96
CA TRP A 70 -8.09 -9.84 -19.97
C TRP A 70 -8.60 -10.12 -18.55
N LYS A 71 -7.64 -10.29 -17.63
CA LYS A 71 -7.87 -10.50 -16.20
C LYS A 71 -7.42 -9.32 -15.35
N THR A 72 -6.32 -8.68 -15.75
CA THR A 72 -5.83 -7.44 -15.13
C THR A 72 -5.17 -6.57 -16.18
N ARG A 73 -5.26 -5.26 -16.01
CA ARG A 73 -4.72 -4.25 -16.93
C ARG A 73 -4.03 -3.12 -16.15
N ILE A 74 -3.02 -2.53 -16.73
CA ILE A 74 -2.42 -1.27 -16.26
C ILE A 74 -2.60 -0.25 -17.36
N VAL A 75 -3.23 0.87 -17.04
CA VAL A 75 -3.52 1.97 -17.96
C VAL A 75 -3.04 3.29 -17.37
N PRO A 76 -2.74 4.31 -18.19
CA PRO A 76 -2.52 5.67 -17.70
C PRO A 76 -3.75 6.17 -16.92
N ASN A 77 -3.53 6.87 -15.81
CA ASN A 77 -4.63 7.51 -15.09
C ASN A 77 -5.15 8.70 -15.91
N ARG A 78 -6.47 8.80 -16.07
CA ARG A 78 -7.13 9.91 -16.79
C ARG A 78 -6.97 11.25 -16.07
N TYR A 79 -6.78 11.21 -14.75
CA TYR A 79 -6.61 12.39 -13.90
C TYR A 79 -5.30 12.25 -13.10
N PRO A 80 -4.14 12.38 -13.75
CA PRO A 80 -2.85 12.24 -13.09
C PRO A 80 -2.65 13.33 -12.03
N VAL A 81 -1.98 12.99 -10.92
CA VAL A 81 -1.68 13.92 -9.81
C VAL A 81 -0.26 14.49 -9.90
N VAL A 82 0.42 14.21 -11.01
CA VAL A 82 1.81 14.60 -11.30
C VAL A 82 1.87 15.14 -12.73
N GLU A 83 2.79 16.04 -12.98
CA GLU A 83 3.02 16.56 -14.34
C GLU A 83 3.86 15.57 -15.16
N PRO A 84 3.62 15.42 -16.47
CA PRO A 84 4.51 14.61 -17.31
C PRO A 84 5.93 15.18 -17.31
N ILE A 85 6.93 14.29 -17.32
CA ILE A 85 8.33 14.69 -17.54
C ILE A 85 8.45 15.30 -18.94
N LYS A 86 8.81 16.59 -19.03
CA LYS A 86 9.08 17.24 -20.32
C LYS A 86 10.45 16.82 -20.84
N SER A 87 10.51 16.32 -22.07
CA SER A 87 11.76 16.02 -22.78
C SER A 87 12.45 17.32 -23.26
N SER A 88 12.81 18.21 -22.34
CA SER A 88 13.65 19.36 -22.64
C SER A 88 14.21 19.92 -21.34
N ALA A 89 15.37 19.41 -20.95
CA ALA A 89 16.22 20.07 -19.98
C ALA A 89 16.81 21.34 -20.62
N THR A 90 16.02 22.40 -20.62
CA THR A 90 16.54 23.76 -20.45
C THR A 90 15.72 24.34 -19.33
N ASP A 91 16.17 24.16 -18.10
CA ASP A 91 15.98 25.22 -17.12
C ASP A 91 17.14 25.25 -16.13
N SER A 92 17.76 26.42 -16.16
CA SER A 92 18.76 26.96 -15.27
C SER A 92 18.43 26.68 -13.80
N GLN A 93 19.42 26.15 -13.08
CA GLN A 93 19.46 26.28 -11.63
C GLN A 93 19.61 27.77 -11.29
N GLU A 94 18.48 28.48 -11.17
CA GLU A 94 18.46 29.75 -10.47
C GLU A 94 18.60 29.45 -8.97
N THR A 95 19.82 29.62 -8.46
CA THR A 95 20.09 29.71 -7.03
C THR A 95 19.47 31.01 -6.51
N THR A 96 18.22 30.96 -6.09
CA THR A 96 17.59 32.06 -5.35
C THR A 96 17.73 31.78 -3.86
N ASP A 97 18.44 32.66 -3.15
CA ASP A 97 18.47 32.74 -1.68
C ASP A 97 17.09 33.23 -1.16
N GLY A 98 16.06 32.44 -1.40
CA GLY A 98 14.66 32.69 -1.01
C GLY A 98 14.03 31.48 -0.34
N PRO A 99 12.81 31.62 0.23
CA PRO A 99 12.07 30.48 0.74
C PRO A 99 11.93 29.41 -0.36
N PRO A 100 11.93 28.11 -0.01
CA PRO A 100 11.92 27.04 -1.00
C PRO A 100 10.74 27.23 -1.96
N ALA A 101 11.06 27.38 -3.25
CA ALA A 101 10.06 27.58 -4.28
C ALA A 101 9.13 26.35 -4.34
N ILE A 102 7.83 26.60 -4.47
CA ILE A 102 6.84 25.55 -4.75
C ILE A 102 7.12 25.05 -6.17
N THR A 103 7.66 23.85 -6.29
CA THR A 103 7.96 23.21 -7.58
C THR A 103 6.97 22.09 -7.89
N ALA A 104 6.57 21.97 -9.15
CA ALA A 104 5.76 20.85 -9.62
C ALA A 104 6.51 19.52 -9.41
N ALA A 105 5.77 18.47 -9.05
CA ALA A 105 6.29 17.10 -9.05
C ALA A 105 6.01 16.48 -10.42
N HIS A 106 7.06 16.05 -11.11
CA HIS A 106 6.91 15.37 -12.39
C HIS A 106 6.93 13.86 -12.19
N GLY A 107 6.19 13.14 -13.04
CA GLY A 107 6.02 11.71 -12.86
C GLY A 107 5.04 11.07 -13.83
N LEU A 108 4.67 9.84 -13.49
CA LEU A 108 3.58 9.10 -14.10
C LEU A 108 2.57 8.69 -13.02
N HIS A 109 1.30 8.68 -13.40
CA HIS A 109 0.22 8.15 -12.60
C HIS A 109 -0.58 7.16 -13.43
N GLU A 110 -0.67 5.92 -12.95
CA GLU A 110 -1.28 4.79 -13.62
C GLU A 110 -2.31 4.12 -12.71
N VAL A 111 -3.28 3.45 -13.33
CA VAL A 111 -4.30 2.65 -12.65
C VAL A 111 -4.09 1.18 -12.99
N VAL A 112 -4.08 0.35 -11.97
CA VAL A 112 -4.08 -1.11 -12.06
C VAL A 112 -5.52 -1.59 -11.88
N ILE A 113 -6.14 -2.03 -12.97
CA ILE A 113 -7.49 -2.60 -12.98
C ILE A 113 -7.37 -4.09 -12.65
N GLU A 114 -7.92 -4.51 -11.51
CA GLU A 114 -7.60 -5.80 -10.87
C GLU A 114 -8.55 -6.95 -11.26
N SER A 115 -9.65 -6.64 -11.95
CA SER A 115 -10.64 -7.61 -12.42
C SER A 115 -11.40 -7.06 -13.64
N PRO A 116 -11.80 -7.93 -14.61
CA PRO A 116 -12.73 -7.55 -15.68
C PRO A 116 -14.16 -7.36 -15.19
N GLU A 117 -14.52 -7.99 -14.07
CA GLU A 117 -15.85 -7.92 -13.47
C GLU A 117 -15.92 -6.75 -12.48
N HIS A 118 -17.12 -6.19 -12.32
CA HIS A 118 -17.39 -5.12 -11.37
C HIS A 118 -17.45 -5.65 -9.93
N VAL A 119 -16.28 -6.00 -9.39
CA VAL A 119 -16.11 -6.43 -8.00
C VAL A 119 -15.56 -5.28 -7.16
N THR A 120 -15.82 -5.31 -5.85
CA THR A 120 -15.42 -4.25 -4.92
C THR A 120 -14.38 -4.72 -3.89
N SER A 121 -14.11 -6.02 -3.83
CA SER A 121 -13.18 -6.61 -2.86
C SER A 121 -12.15 -7.50 -3.55
N VAL A 122 -10.91 -7.48 -3.04
CA VAL A 122 -9.86 -8.41 -3.46
C VAL A 122 -10.19 -9.87 -3.13
N LEU A 123 -11.18 -10.10 -2.25
CA LEU A 123 -11.66 -11.44 -1.91
C LEU A 123 -12.55 -12.05 -2.99
N ASP A 124 -13.08 -11.21 -3.90
CA ASP A 124 -13.91 -11.65 -5.02
C ASP A 124 -13.05 -11.99 -6.25
N VAL A 125 -11.74 -11.68 -6.22
CA VAL A 125 -10.78 -12.03 -7.27
C VAL A 125 -10.21 -13.42 -6.98
N PRO A 126 -10.26 -14.37 -7.94
CA PRO A 126 -9.65 -15.68 -7.77
C PRO A 126 -8.16 -15.59 -7.38
N PRO A 127 -7.64 -16.44 -6.47
CA PRO A 127 -6.26 -16.33 -5.99
C PRO A 127 -5.20 -16.32 -7.11
N ASP A 128 -5.39 -17.12 -8.15
CA ASP A 128 -4.47 -17.18 -9.30
C ASP A 128 -4.49 -15.87 -10.09
N ASP A 129 -5.69 -15.29 -10.32
CA ASP A 129 -5.83 -13.99 -10.99
C ASP A 129 -5.23 -12.87 -10.12
N TRP A 130 -5.41 -12.94 -8.80
CA TRP A 130 -4.82 -11.98 -7.86
C TRP A 130 -3.28 -12.04 -7.82
N HIS A 131 -2.70 -13.23 -7.91
CA HIS A 131 -1.26 -13.39 -8.09
C HIS A 131 -0.77 -12.70 -9.37
N GLN A 132 -1.53 -12.79 -10.47
CA GLN A 132 -1.17 -12.15 -11.74
C GLN A 132 -1.25 -10.62 -11.67
N VAL A 133 -2.15 -10.04 -10.86
CA VAL A 133 -2.16 -8.60 -10.56
C VAL A 133 -0.81 -8.17 -9.98
N TRP A 134 -0.33 -8.87 -8.94
CA TRP A 134 0.96 -8.54 -8.32
C TRP A 134 2.15 -8.78 -9.25
N LYS A 135 2.12 -9.82 -10.10
CA LYS A 135 3.14 -10.02 -11.14
C LYS A 135 3.14 -8.91 -12.19
N LEU A 136 1.96 -8.42 -12.59
CA LEU A 136 1.86 -7.33 -13.56
C LEU A 136 2.43 -6.02 -12.97
N CYS A 137 2.09 -5.74 -11.72
CA CYS A 137 2.66 -4.68 -10.90
C CYS A 137 4.19 -4.78 -10.79
N GLN A 138 4.72 -5.97 -10.47
CA GLN A 138 6.15 -6.23 -10.40
C GLN A 138 6.84 -5.89 -11.72
N ARG A 139 6.28 -6.38 -12.84
CA ARG A 139 6.79 -6.11 -14.19
C ARG A 139 6.77 -4.61 -14.51
N ARG A 140 5.70 -3.88 -14.14
CA ARG A 140 5.60 -2.44 -14.40
C ARG A 140 6.64 -1.65 -13.62
N LEU A 141 6.84 -1.95 -12.34
CA LEU A 141 7.89 -1.34 -11.52
C LEU A 141 9.28 -1.60 -12.10
N GLY A 142 9.54 -2.80 -12.64
CA GLY A 142 10.80 -3.10 -13.33
C GLY A 142 11.01 -2.27 -14.60
N GLN A 143 9.95 -2.03 -15.38
CA GLN A 143 10.02 -1.14 -16.56
C GLN A 143 10.34 0.31 -16.16
N LEU A 144 9.71 0.81 -15.09
CA LEU A 144 9.94 2.18 -14.61
C LEU A 144 11.34 2.35 -14.05
N ALA A 145 11.84 1.37 -13.28
CA ALA A 145 13.22 1.37 -12.79
C ALA A 145 14.25 1.32 -13.93
N ALA A 146 13.97 0.54 -14.98
CA ALA A 146 14.87 0.44 -16.15
C ALA A 146 14.88 1.71 -17.02
N ALA A 147 13.80 2.49 -17.02
CA ALA A 147 13.75 3.76 -17.76
C ALA A 147 14.70 4.81 -17.17
N GLY A 148 14.95 4.79 -15.85
CA GLY A 148 15.88 5.70 -15.18
C GLY A 148 15.41 7.16 -15.10
N GLU A 149 14.14 7.43 -15.39
CA GLU A 149 13.55 8.78 -15.42
C GLU A 149 12.98 9.22 -14.06
N PHE A 150 12.78 8.28 -13.14
CA PHE A 150 12.12 8.53 -11.85
C PHE A 150 13.07 8.27 -10.67
N CYS A 151 12.88 9.03 -9.60
CA CYS A 151 13.65 8.85 -8.37
C CYS A 151 13.03 7.78 -7.45
N TRP A 152 11.71 7.60 -7.52
CA TRP A 152 11.00 6.65 -6.69
C TRP A 152 9.62 6.30 -7.29
N ALA A 153 9.20 5.05 -7.12
CA ALA A 153 7.87 4.57 -7.50
C ALA A 153 7.20 3.76 -6.40
N THR A 154 5.87 3.72 -6.41
CA THR A 154 5.06 2.92 -5.47
C THR A 154 3.79 2.40 -6.11
N ILE A 155 3.28 1.31 -5.54
CA ILE A 155 1.94 0.80 -5.77
C ILE A 155 1.15 0.99 -4.49
N PHE A 156 -0.06 1.48 -4.58
CA PHE A 156 -0.96 1.64 -3.44
C PHE A 156 -2.41 1.33 -3.79
N LYS A 157 -3.21 1.05 -2.78
CA LYS A 157 -4.64 0.76 -2.90
C LYS A 157 -5.44 1.50 -1.85
N ASN A 158 -6.64 1.91 -2.26
CA ASN A 158 -7.70 2.40 -1.39
C ASN A 158 -8.86 1.40 -1.46
N GLY A 159 -8.97 0.51 -0.47
CA GLY A 159 -10.04 -0.48 -0.37
C GLY A 159 -11.19 0.03 0.49
N GLY A 160 -12.35 0.28 -0.13
CA GLY A 160 -13.55 0.76 0.55
C GLY A 160 -13.60 2.29 0.72
N VAL A 161 -14.80 2.80 1.01
CA VAL A 161 -15.11 4.24 0.99
C VAL A 161 -14.29 5.02 2.02
N ALA A 162 -14.13 4.51 3.24
CA ALA A 162 -13.37 5.21 4.30
C ALA A 162 -11.85 5.25 4.05
N ALA A 163 -11.36 4.51 3.05
CA ALA A 163 -9.98 4.54 2.57
C ALA A 163 -9.78 5.53 1.41
N GLY A 164 -10.83 6.23 0.96
CA GLY A 164 -10.75 7.18 -0.14
C GLY A 164 -10.86 6.54 -1.53
N ALA A 165 -11.54 5.40 -1.66
CA ALA A 165 -11.90 4.84 -2.96
C ALA A 165 -12.91 5.76 -3.66
N SER A 166 -12.53 6.30 -4.82
CA SER A 166 -13.39 7.17 -5.64
C SER A 166 -14.24 6.39 -6.66
N LEU A 167 -13.81 5.18 -7.03
CA LEU A 167 -14.54 4.24 -7.87
C LEU A 167 -14.73 2.94 -7.12
N GLU A 168 -15.93 2.36 -7.23
CA GLU A 168 -16.27 1.08 -6.59
C GLU A 168 -15.55 -0.10 -7.22
N HIS A 169 -15.33 -0.07 -8.54
CA HIS A 169 -14.60 -1.11 -9.25
C HIS A 169 -13.19 -1.25 -8.67
N LEU A 170 -12.85 -2.47 -8.30
CA LEU A 170 -11.60 -2.81 -7.64
C LEU A 170 -10.37 -2.43 -8.48
N HIS A 171 -9.57 -1.50 -7.96
CA HIS A 171 -8.33 -1.07 -8.59
C HIS A 171 -7.25 -0.70 -7.55
N SER A 172 -6.01 -0.71 -8.01
CA SER A 172 -4.85 -0.11 -7.34
C SER A 172 -4.33 1.03 -8.22
N GLN A 173 -3.41 1.81 -7.68
CA GLN A 173 -2.76 2.90 -8.39
C GLN A 173 -1.25 2.71 -8.29
N LEU A 174 -0.56 3.16 -9.33
CA LEU A 174 0.90 3.21 -9.39
C LEU A 174 1.32 4.63 -9.69
N ILE A 175 2.24 5.16 -8.89
CA ILE A 175 2.83 6.49 -9.11
C ILE A 175 4.35 6.36 -9.12
N ALA A 176 4.98 6.97 -10.11
CA ALA A 176 6.42 7.17 -10.17
C ALA A 176 6.71 8.67 -10.26
N ILE A 177 7.66 9.16 -9.46
CA ILE A 177 7.94 10.60 -9.31
C ILE A 177 9.44 10.92 -9.38
N ASP A 178 9.73 12.14 -9.81
CA ASP A 178 11.07 12.73 -9.97
C ASP A 178 11.77 13.11 -8.65
N ARG A 179 11.20 12.71 -7.50
CA ARG A 179 11.72 13.04 -6.17
C ARG A 179 11.48 11.92 -5.17
N VAL A 180 12.34 11.83 -4.17
CA VAL A 180 12.19 10.84 -3.10
C VAL A 180 11.23 11.39 -2.03
N PRO A 181 10.14 10.68 -1.66
CA PRO A 181 9.22 11.15 -0.63
C PRO A 181 9.92 11.37 0.73
N PRO A 182 9.47 12.34 1.55
CA PRO A 182 10.08 12.62 2.85
C PRO A 182 10.16 11.40 3.78
N THR A 183 9.13 10.55 3.79
CA THR A 183 9.09 9.32 4.60
C THR A 183 10.19 8.32 4.19
N ILE A 184 10.52 8.27 2.89
CA ILE A 184 11.58 7.42 2.37
C ILE A 184 12.96 8.02 2.69
N VAL A 185 13.12 9.34 2.57
CA VAL A 185 14.36 10.05 2.99
C VAL A 185 14.65 9.81 4.47
N THR A 186 13.64 9.95 5.34
CA THR A 186 13.76 9.66 6.76
C THR A 186 14.18 8.21 7.00
N LYS A 187 13.60 7.25 6.27
CA LYS A 187 13.97 5.83 6.40
C LYS A 187 15.43 5.57 6.00
N CYS A 188 15.89 6.18 4.91
CA CYS A 188 17.29 6.10 4.50
C CYS A 188 18.23 6.66 5.58
N ARG A 189 17.88 7.79 6.21
CA ARG A 189 18.64 8.35 7.33
C ARG A 189 18.72 7.40 8.52
N GLN A 190 17.60 6.77 8.89
CA GLN A 190 17.58 5.76 9.95
C GLN A 190 18.47 4.57 9.62
N LEU A 191 18.51 4.16 8.35
CA LEU A 191 19.36 3.06 7.90
C LEU A 191 20.85 3.43 7.96
N THR A 192 21.21 4.69 7.71
CA THR A 192 22.57 5.21 7.95
C THR A 192 22.98 5.11 9.42
N GLU A 193 22.04 5.37 10.34
CA GLU A 193 22.27 5.26 11.79
C GLU A 193 22.26 3.80 12.26
N LYS A 194 21.52 2.91 11.57
CA LYS A 194 21.29 1.52 11.96
C LYS A 194 21.07 0.62 10.75
N LEU A 195 22.14 0.04 10.21
CA LEU A 195 22.09 -0.85 9.03
C LEU A 195 21.19 -2.08 9.26
N GLY A 196 21.11 -2.60 10.49
CA GLY A 196 20.27 -3.73 10.86
C GLY A 196 18.78 -3.41 11.06
N LEU A 197 18.31 -2.21 10.70
CA LEU A 197 16.97 -1.71 11.05
C LEU A 197 15.84 -2.72 10.80
N PHE A 198 15.78 -3.29 9.60
CA PHE A 198 14.72 -4.21 9.20
C PHE A 198 14.91 -5.63 9.78
N SER A 199 16.15 -6.15 9.78
CA SER A 199 16.45 -7.44 10.39
C SER A 199 16.15 -7.45 11.88
N GLU A 200 16.45 -6.36 12.58
CA GLU A 200 16.11 -6.19 13.99
C GLU A 200 14.60 -6.02 14.21
N LEU A 201 13.88 -5.34 13.30
CA LEU A 201 12.42 -5.27 13.34
C LEU A 201 11.79 -6.67 13.26
N LEU A 202 12.28 -7.51 12.35
CA LEU A 202 11.84 -8.90 12.20
C LEU A 202 12.15 -9.73 13.46
N GLY A 203 13.38 -9.63 13.97
CA GLY A 203 13.81 -10.32 15.19
C GLY A 203 13.00 -9.91 16.43
N ASP A 204 12.77 -8.60 16.61
CA ASP A 204 11.94 -8.08 17.71
C ASP A 204 10.47 -8.50 17.57
N ALA A 205 9.93 -8.51 16.34
CA ALA A 205 8.57 -9.00 16.10
C ALA A 205 8.42 -10.49 16.48
N ALA A 206 9.41 -11.32 16.16
CA ALA A 206 9.44 -12.72 16.58
C ALA A 206 9.50 -12.87 18.11
N ALA A 207 10.42 -12.13 18.76
CA ALA A 207 10.65 -12.21 20.21
C ALA A 207 9.46 -11.71 21.04
N SER A 208 8.58 -10.89 20.47
CA SER A 208 7.46 -10.24 21.17
C SER A 208 6.08 -10.68 20.68
N ASP A 209 5.99 -11.84 20.01
CA ASP A 209 4.75 -12.47 19.55
C ASP A 209 3.91 -11.58 18.60
N ARG A 210 4.58 -10.79 17.76
CA ARG A 210 3.93 -9.88 16.80
C ARG A 210 3.90 -10.40 15.36
N ILE A 211 4.48 -11.58 15.10
CA ILE A 211 4.35 -12.25 13.81
C ILE A 211 2.93 -12.83 13.67
N VAL A 212 2.28 -12.54 12.56
CA VAL A 212 0.94 -13.05 12.22
C VAL A 212 1.04 -14.31 11.38
N SER A 213 1.88 -14.30 10.34
CA SER A 213 2.11 -15.46 9.45
C SER A 213 3.42 -15.27 8.68
N CYS A 214 3.98 -16.38 8.18
CA CYS A 214 5.17 -16.40 7.34
C CYS A 214 4.87 -17.23 6.10
N SER A 215 5.22 -16.75 4.91
CA SER A 215 4.97 -17.43 3.65
C SER A 215 6.10 -17.15 2.66
N SER A 216 6.79 -18.19 2.21
CA SER A 216 7.81 -18.14 1.14
C SER A 216 8.82 -16.99 1.26
N GLY A 217 9.41 -16.79 2.45
CA GLY A 217 10.39 -15.73 2.68
C GLY A 217 9.80 -14.34 2.96
N ILE A 218 8.47 -14.23 3.09
CA ILE A 218 7.77 -13.01 3.51
C ILE A 218 7.13 -13.22 4.89
N THR A 219 7.46 -12.34 5.83
CA THR A 219 6.85 -12.28 7.16
C THR A 219 5.78 -11.19 7.23
N ALA A 220 4.56 -11.60 7.61
CA ALA A 220 3.48 -10.70 8.01
C ALA A 220 3.57 -10.42 9.51
N LEU A 221 3.78 -9.16 9.90
CA LEU A 221 3.93 -8.76 11.30
C LEU A 221 3.10 -7.53 11.65
N VAL A 222 2.74 -7.39 12.93
CA VAL A 222 2.25 -6.12 13.48
C VAL A 222 3.46 -5.29 13.92
N PRO A 223 3.64 -4.05 13.42
CA PRO A 223 4.78 -3.22 13.80
C PRO A 223 4.74 -2.91 15.31
N PRO A 224 5.89 -2.59 15.94
CA PRO A 224 5.93 -2.26 17.36
C PRO A 224 5.09 -1.02 17.72
N ALA A 225 4.89 -0.11 16.77
CA ALA A 225 4.04 1.07 16.93
C ALA A 225 3.06 1.21 15.74
N PRO A 226 1.96 0.43 15.73
CA PRO A 226 0.96 0.50 14.69
C PRO A 226 0.14 1.79 14.83
N ARG A 227 -0.14 2.44 13.71
CA ARG A 227 -0.91 3.70 13.66
C ARG A 227 -2.39 3.46 13.91
N GLN A 228 -2.91 2.32 13.46
CA GLN A 228 -4.25 1.84 13.78
C GLN A 228 -4.21 0.39 14.27
N PRO A 229 -5.18 -0.05 15.08
CA PRO A 229 -5.32 -1.47 15.41
C PRO A 229 -5.36 -2.33 14.15
N PHE A 230 -4.69 -3.49 14.19
CA PHE A 230 -4.57 -4.44 13.08
C PHE A 230 -3.79 -3.93 11.86
N GLU A 231 -2.97 -2.88 11.99
CA GLU A 231 -1.94 -2.59 10.98
C GLU A 231 -0.98 -3.78 10.84
N VAL A 232 -0.70 -4.20 9.60
CA VAL A 232 0.21 -5.31 9.28
C VAL A 232 1.22 -4.86 8.25
N TRP A 233 2.47 -5.29 8.40
CA TRP A 233 3.52 -5.13 7.40
C TRP A 233 3.87 -6.50 6.81
N LEU A 234 4.07 -6.54 5.50
CA LEU A 234 4.63 -7.69 4.79
C LEU A 234 6.08 -7.36 4.43
N VAL A 235 7.03 -8.07 5.03
CA VAL A 235 8.47 -7.77 4.93
C VAL A 235 9.23 -9.04 4.51
N PRO A 236 10.10 -8.98 3.50
CA PRO A 236 11.03 -10.07 3.16
C PRO A 236 11.95 -10.39 4.33
N ASP A 237 12.22 -11.67 4.55
CA ASP A 237 13.07 -12.16 5.62
C ASP A 237 14.54 -11.81 5.39
N THR A 238 14.93 -11.61 4.12
CA THR A 238 16.28 -11.21 3.71
C THR A 238 16.30 -9.83 3.06
N PRO A 239 17.40 -9.07 3.16
CA PRO A 239 17.50 -7.77 2.52
C PRO A 239 17.23 -7.84 1.01
N ALA A 240 16.33 -6.97 0.57
CA ALA A 240 15.93 -6.80 -0.82
C ALA A 240 15.45 -5.36 -1.01
N ALA A 241 16.18 -4.56 -1.76
CA ALA A 241 15.88 -3.14 -1.95
C ALA A 241 14.58 -2.88 -2.73
N PHE A 242 14.26 -3.75 -3.69
CA PHE A 242 13.24 -3.48 -4.70
C PHE A 242 12.30 -4.66 -4.93
N PHE A 243 11.00 -4.40 -4.93
CA PHE A 243 9.98 -5.44 -5.15
C PHE A 243 10.01 -6.01 -6.57
N HIS A 244 10.40 -5.20 -7.57
CA HIS A 244 10.51 -5.67 -8.95
C HIS A 244 11.56 -6.78 -9.15
N ARG A 245 12.40 -7.05 -8.13
CA ARG A 245 13.40 -8.13 -8.10
C ARG A 245 12.99 -9.32 -7.24
N ALA A 246 11.81 -9.28 -6.61
CA ALA A 246 11.31 -10.39 -5.81
C ALA A 246 11.17 -11.66 -6.66
N SER A 247 11.40 -12.81 -6.03
CA SER A 247 11.17 -14.12 -6.65
C SER A 247 9.67 -14.36 -6.89
N GLU A 248 9.34 -15.30 -7.76
CA GLU A 248 7.95 -15.68 -8.01
C GLU A 248 7.24 -16.18 -6.75
N ALA A 249 7.95 -16.88 -5.87
CA ALA A 249 7.41 -17.35 -4.60
C ALA A 249 7.09 -16.21 -3.63
N GLU A 250 7.92 -15.15 -3.58
CA GLU A 250 7.67 -13.95 -2.78
C GLU A 250 6.49 -13.15 -3.31
N VAL A 251 6.36 -12.98 -4.64
CA VAL A 251 5.21 -12.30 -5.26
C VAL A 251 3.91 -13.06 -4.98
N ALA A 252 3.93 -14.39 -5.09
CA ALA A 252 2.79 -15.24 -4.73
C ALA A 252 2.45 -15.12 -3.24
N ALA A 253 3.45 -15.02 -2.37
CA ALA A 253 3.24 -14.81 -0.93
C ALA A 253 2.60 -13.45 -0.64
N VAL A 254 3.04 -12.36 -1.28
CA VAL A 254 2.41 -11.03 -1.13
C VAL A 254 0.95 -11.07 -1.59
N ALA A 255 0.66 -11.68 -2.73
CA ALA A 255 -0.70 -11.84 -3.23
C ALA A 255 -1.58 -12.61 -2.22
N LYS A 256 -1.09 -13.76 -1.74
CA LYS A 256 -1.80 -14.55 -0.72
C LYS A 256 -2.02 -13.75 0.56
N LEU A 257 -0.97 -13.16 1.13
CA LEU A 257 -1.01 -12.48 2.43
C LEU A 257 -1.92 -11.24 2.41
N THR A 258 -2.01 -10.53 1.28
CA THR A 258 -2.95 -9.40 1.14
C THR A 258 -4.42 -9.86 1.12
N GLN A 259 -4.73 -11.00 0.51
CA GLN A 259 -6.07 -11.61 0.63
C GLN A 259 -6.34 -12.19 2.02
N CYS A 260 -5.33 -12.80 2.67
CA CYS A 260 -5.42 -13.26 4.06
C CYS A 260 -5.77 -12.10 4.99
N PHE A 261 -5.07 -10.97 4.84
CA PHE A 261 -5.37 -9.74 5.57
C PHE A 261 -6.81 -9.27 5.33
N ALA A 262 -7.23 -9.13 4.07
CA ALA A 262 -8.58 -8.64 3.76
C ALA A 262 -9.66 -9.56 4.36
N ARG A 263 -9.44 -10.88 4.34
CA ARG A 263 -10.35 -11.87 4.93
C ARG A 263 -10.36 -11.81 6.47
N ALA A 264 -9.20 -11.63 7.09
CA ALA A 264 -9.08 -11.45 8.54
C ALA A 264 -9.77 -10.17 9.00
N LEU A 265 -9.57 -9.07 8.26
CA LEU A 265 -10.22 -7.79 8.53
C LEU A 265 -11.74 -7.93 8.40
N GLU A 266 -12.25 -8.59 7.36
CA GLU A 266 -13.70 -8.82 7.20
C GLU A 266 -14.30 -9.63 8.36
N ARG A 267 -13.55 -10.60 8.93
CA ARG A 267 -14.00 -11.36 10.10
C ARG A 267 -14.02 -10.52 11.38
N LEU A 268 -13.01 -9.67 11.58
CA LEU A 268 -12.90 -8.83 12.78
C LEU A 268 -13.83 -7.62 12.71
N ILE A 269 -13.97 -7.04 11.51
CA ILE A 269 -14.61 -5.77 11.23
C ILE A 269 -15.26 -5.87 9.84
N PRO A 270 -16.48 -6.43 9.74
CA PRO A 270 -17.19 -6.59 8.47
C PRO A 270 -17.36 -5.27 7.73
N GLY A 271 -17.02 -5.25 6.44
CA GLY A 271 -17.02 -4.04 5.62
C GLY A 271 -15.90 -3.04 5.95
N GLY A 272 -14.89 -3.46 6.71
CA GLY A 272 -13.74 -2.64 7.07
C GLY A 272 -12.98 -2.13 5.84
N SER A 273 -12.79 -0.82 5.76
CA SER A 273 -11.94 -0.22 4.71
C SER A 273 -10.46 -0.30 5.11
N TYR A 274 -9.57 -0.29 4.12
CA TYR A 274 -8.13 -0.36 4.33
C TYR A 274 -7.36 0.33 3.20
N ASN A 275 -6.16 0.77 3.51
CA ASN A 275 -5.17 1.18 2.51
C ASN A 275 -3.98 0.22 2.58
N TRP A 276 -3.30 0.03 1.45
CA TRP A 276 -1.94 -0.50 1.47
C TRP A 276 -1.05 0.23 0.50
N TRP A 277 0.25 0.20 0.73
CA TRP A 277 1.22 0.78 -0.17
C TRP A 277 2.59 0.10 -0.03
N LEU A 278 3.33 0.08 -1.13
CA LEU A 278 4.66 -0.48 -1.21
C LEU A 278 5.71 0.58 -0.86
N HIS A 279 6.60 0.23 0.05
CA HIS A 279 7.87 0.92 0.27
C HIS A 279 9.01 0.15 -0.39
N GLN A 280 9.82 0.85 -1.16
CA GLN A 280 11.07 0.34 -1.74
C GLN A 280 12.14 1.42 -1.67
N PHE A 281 13.40 1.00 -1.86
CA PHE A 281 14.54 1.90 -1.87
C PHE A 281 14.43 2.91 -3.03
N PRO A 282 14.98 4.13 -2.91
CA PRO A 282 15.04 5.09 -4.03
C PRO A 282 15.82 4.54 -5.22
N ASP A 283 15.28 4.69 -6.43
CA ASP A 283 15.95 4.33 -7.69
C ASP A 283 17.13 5.28 -7.96
N ALA A 284 16.92 6.59 -7.76
CA ALA A 284 17.95 7.63 -7.90
C ALA A 284 18.73 7.87 -6.60
N ALA A 285 19.21 6.81 -5.96
CA ALA A 285 20.03 6.93 -4.76
C ALA A 285 21.39 7.58 -5.07
N SER A 286 21.79 8.54 -4.24
CA SER A 286 23.12 9.16 -4.31
C SER A 286 24.22 8.11 -4.09
N VAL A 287 25.44 8.37 -4.56
CA VAL A 287 26.59 7.48 -4.34
C VAL A 287 26.77 7.16 -2.85
N ALA A 288 26.52 8.13 -1.96
CA ALA A 288 26.62 7.96 -0.52
C ALA A 288 25.52 7.05 0.07
N THR A 289 24.34 7.01 -0.53
CA THR A 289 23.20 6.22 -0.03
C THR A 289 23.07 4.87 -0.71
N ARG A 290 23.64 4.68 -1.89
CA ARG A 290 23.58 3.42 -2.65
C ARG A 290 23.97 2.17 -1.83
N PRO A 291 25.03 2.17 -0.99
CA PRO A 291 25.36 1.00 -0.18
C PRO A 291 24.24 0.59 0.80
N LEU A 292 23.39 1.53 1.21
CA LEU A 292 22.26 1.25 2.10
C LEU A 292 21.21 0.34 1.46
N ALA A 293 21.17 0.23 0.12
CA ALA A 293 20.26 -0.66 -0.58
C ALA A 293 20.44 -2.14 -0.17
N GLU A 294 21.68 -2.54 0.17
CA GLU A 294 22.01 -3.90 0.61
C GLU A 294 21.40 -4.27 1.97
N HIS A 295 20.94 -3.26 2.71
CA HIS A 295 20.33 -3.40 4.03
C HIS A 295 18.83 -3.09 4.03
N TRP A 296 18.29 -2.66 2.88
CA TRP A 296 16.87 -2.32 2.77
C TRP A 296 16.01 -3.57 2.58
N HIS A 297 14.83 -3.56 3.17
CA HIS A 297 13.78 -4.55 2.91
C HIS A 297 12.59 -3.80 2.33
N TRP A 298 12.29 -3.99 1.04
CA TRP A 298 11.02 -3.52 0.47
C TRP A 298 9.90 -4.12 1.31
N HIS A 299 8.81 -3.40 1.53
CA HIS A 299 7.72 -3.92 2.35
C HIS A 299 6.39 -3.30 1.96
N VAL A 300 5.32 -4.06 2.16
CA VAL A 300 3.95 -3.55 1.99
C VAL A 300 3.40 -3.24 3.37
N GLU A 301 3.05 -1.98 3.61
CA GLU A 301 2.28 -1.61 4.80
C GLU A 301 0.79 -1.71 4.47
N ILE A 302 0.02 -2.37 5.33
CA ILE A 302 -1.43 -2.50 5.22
C ILE A 302 -2.06 -1.88 6.47
N MET A 303 -2.85 -0.85 6.26
CA MET A 303 -3.46 -0.06 7.33
C MET A 303 -4.99 -0.10 7.21
N PRO A 304 -5.69 -0.76 8.15
CA PRO A 304 -7.14 -0.61 8.29
C PRO A 304 -7.53 0.85 8.51
N ARG A 305 -8.77 1.20 8.17
CA ARG A 305 -9.36 2.53 8.38
C ARG A 305 -10.53 2.41 9.33
N LEU A 306 -10.21 2.25 10.62
CA LEU A 306 -11.20 1.99 11.68
C LEU A 306 -11.82 3.27 12.22
N ALA A 307 -11.03 4.34 12.23
CA ALA A 307 -11.45 5.67 12.64
C ALA A 307 -10.75 6.73 11.78
N PRO A 308 -11.42 7.85 11.46
CA PRO A 308 -10.74 9.02 10.90
C PRO A 308 -9.66 9.53 11.85
N LEU A 309 -8.59 10.12 11.29
CA LEU A 309 -7.61 10.86 12.08
C LEU A 309 -8.26 12.13 12.63
N ALA A 310 -8.03 12.44 13.91
CA ALA A 310 -8.55 13.64 14.55
C ALA A 310 -7.45 14.71 14.68
N GLY A 311 -7.80 15.85 15.29
CA GLY A 311 -6.91 17.02 15.36
C GLY A 311 -5.56 16.76 16.04
N PHE A 312 -5.49 15.80 16.97
CA PHE A 312 -4.24 15.40 17.57
C PHE A 312 -3.32 14.71 16.57
N GLU A 313 -3.84 13.70 15.86
CA GLU A 313 -3.08 12.96 14.85
C GLU A 313 -2.70 13.84 13.66
N LEU A 314 -3.64 14.66 13.18
CA LEU A 314 -3.40 15.59 12.07
C LEU A 314 -2.39 16.69 12.45
N GLY A 315 -2.45 17.21 13.68
CA GLY A 315 -1.60 18.31 14.11
C GLY A 315 -0.18 17.91 14.52
N THR A 316 0.03 16.65 14.94
CA THR A 316 1.33 16.21 15.49
C THR A 316 2.01 15.11 14.67
N GLY A 317 1.27 14.39 13.81
CA GLY A 317 1.75 13.16 13.20
C GLY A 317 1.86 11.97 14.18
N CYS A 318 1.55 12.17 15.47
CA CYS A 318 1.45 11.08 16.43
C CYS A 318 0.11 10.37 16.29
N HIS A 319 0.10 9.04 16.33
CA HIS A 319 -1.14 8.26 16.24
C HIS A 319 -1.61 7.75 17.59
N ILE A 320 -2.89 7.43 17.71
CA ILE A 320 -3.46 6.76 18.89
C ILE A 320 -3.88 5.35 18.49
N SER A 321 -3.31 4.35 19.17
CA SER A 321 -3.71 2.95 18.98
C SER A 321 -4.19 2.34 20.30
N THR A 322 -5.37 1.72 20.25
CA THR A 322 -6.10 1.22 21.42
C THR A 322 -5.78 -0.25 21.74
N ILE A 323 -5.12 -0.97 20.82
CA ILE A 323 -4.79 -2.39 20.99
C ILE A 323 -3.27 -2.55 21.03
N ALA A 324 -2.78 -3.33 22.00
CA ALA A 324 -1.36 -3.67 22.06
C ALA A 324 -0.95 -4.50 20.83
N PRO A 325 0.22 -4.27 20.22
CA PRO A 325 0.62 -4.94 18.98
C PRO A 325 0.58 -6.48 19.04
N ALA A 326 1.08 -7.09 20.12
CA ALA A 326 1.02 -8.54 20.32
C ALA A 326 -0.43 -9.05 20.43
N ALA A 327 -1.32 -8.28 21.07
CA ALA A 327 -2.74 -8.63 21.14
C ALA A 327 -3.42 -8.51 19.77
N ALA A 328 -3.09 -7.50 18.97
CA ALA A 328 -3.58 -7.37 17.61
C ALA A 328 -3.10 -8.53 16.72
N ALA A 329 -1.81 -8.90 16.82
CA ALA A 329 -1.25 -10.04 16.11
C ALA A 329 -1.95 -11.35 16.50
N ARG A 330 -2.18 -11.57 17.79
CA ARG A 330 -2.93 -12.73 18.28
C ARG A 330 -4.35 -12.79 17.73
N LEU A 331 -5.11 -11.69 17.81
CA LEU A 331 -6.47 -11.61 17.27
C LEU A 331 -6.51 -11.87 15.76
N LEU A 332 -5.52 -11.37 15.00
CA LEU A 332 -5.38 -11.67 13.57
C LEU A 332 -5.16 -13.17 13.33
N ARG A 333 -4.30 -13.83 14.12
CA ARG A 333 -4.08 -15.29 14.02
C ARG A 333 -5.35 -16.08 14.37
N GLU A 334 -6.07 -15.67 15.42
CA GLU A 334 -7.33 -16.29 15.86
C GLU A 334 -8.44 -16.23 14.80
N THR A 335 -8.33 -15.33 13.82
CA THR A 335 -9.24 -15.34 12.67
C THR A 335 -9.13 -16.62 11.83
N GLY A 336 -8.00 -17.33 11.85
CA GLY A 336 -7.77 -18.52 11.00
C GLY A 336 -7.73 -18.23 9.50
N CYS A 337 -7.41 -16.99 9.10
CA CYS A 337 -7.32 -16.57 7.70
C CYS A 337 -5.91 -16.55 7.11
N TRP A 338 -4.88 -16.73 7.94
CA TRP A 338 -3.47 -16.53 7.60
C TRP A 338 -2.68 -17.81 7.40
#